data_AF-A0A4V2AFU1-F1
#
_entry.id   AF-A0A4V2AFU1-F1
#
_cell.length_a   1.000
_cell.length_b   1.000
_cell.length_c   1.000
_cell.angle_alpha   90.00
_cell.angle_beta   90.00
_cell.angle_gamma   90.00
#
_symmetry.space_group_name_H-M   'P 1'
#
loop_
_entity.id
_entity.type
_entity.pdbx_description
1 polymer ?
#
loop_
_entity_poly.entity_id
_entity_poly.type
_entity_poly.pdbx_seq_one_letter_code
_entity_poly.pdbx_strand_id
1 'polypeptide(L)'
;MVFRLRVLLAAAGLMALTGCDQPVEAPVDAAPTAPVEVTPDAASGADAVTPHNPFFGAWSMISAKVAPWWDGKGEEPAADPAFGTKIILGANKTAGPDILHCDAPKYTVSIISPRTLFEGNLPDPGKNATELGFKSSEITTVNFRCSENSRDVSLDFPMIDDDTIMLGLDNVIYTFTRTRA
;
A
#
# COMPACT_ATOMS: atom_id res chain seq x y z
N MET A 1 33.79 33.19 -44.18
CA MET A 1 34.93 33.48 -43.28
C MET A 1 35.28 32.19 -42.56
N VAL A 2 36.38 31.48 -42.93
CA VAL A 2 37.77 31.65 -42.40
C VAL A 2 37.79 31.18 -40.92
N PHE A 3 38.57 30.20 -40.44
CA PHE A 3 39.74 29.45 -40.92
C PHE A 3 39.94 28.16 -40.07
N ARG A 4 40.87 27.30 -40.51
CA ARG A 4 41.25 25.96 -40.01
C ARG A 4 42.22 25.96 -38.81
N LEU A 5 42.28 24.87 -38.01
CA LEU A 5 43.53 24.20 -37.53
C LEU A 5 43.22 22.88 -36.78
N ARG A 6 43.47 21.67 -37.32
CA ARG A 6 44.67 20.79 -37.26
C ARG A 6 45.08 20.31 -35.85
N VAL A 7 44.79 19.05 -35.49
CA VAL A 7 45.62 17.80 -35.59
C VAL A 7 46.66 17.67 -34.47
N LEU A 8 46.63 16.56 -33.73
CA LEU A 8 47.77 15.62 -33.58
C LEU A 8 47.35 14.30 -32.90
N LEU A 9 47.95 13.24 -33.43
CA LEU A 9 47.77 11.81 -33.16
C LEU A 9 48.86 11.30 -32.21
N ALA A 10 48.68 10.05 -31.74
CA ALA A 10 49.70 9.05 -31.35
C ALA A 10 50.32 9.18 -29.94
N ALA A 11 50.75 8.13 -29.24
CA ALA A 11 50.60 6.67 -29.33
C ALA A 11 51.29 6.04 -28.10
N ALA A 12 50.98 4.76 -27.87
CA ALA A 12 51.83 3.69 -27.31
C ALA A 12 52.16 3.67 -25.80
N GLY A 13 52.05 2.46 -25.23
CA GLY A 13 52.56 2.11 -23.90
C GLY A 13 52.11 0.75 -23.40
N LEU A 14 52.48 -0.32 -24.13
CA LEU A 14 52.32 -1.74 -23.77
C LEU A 14 53.46 -2.15 -22.82
N MET A 15 53.20 -2.85 -21.72
CA MET A 15 54.13 -3.85 -21.17
C MET A 15 53.38 -4.98 -20.43
N ALA A 16 53.73 -6.20 -20.82
CA ALA A 16 53.26 -7.48 -20.33
C ALA A 16 54.35 -8.16 -19.49
N LEU A 17 53.95 -9.05 -18.57
CA LEU A 17 54.71 -10.23 -18.10
C LEU A 17 53.66 -11.29 -17.69
N THR A 18 53.43 -12.35 -18.47
CA THR A 18 54.04 -13.71 -18.37
C THR A 18 53.93 -14.32 -16.98
N GLY A 19 53.37 -15.50 -16.71
CA GLY A 19 53.00 -16.68 -17.50
C GLY A 19 52.96 -17.89 -16.53
N CYS A 20 52.71 -19.08 -17.08
CA CYS A 20 52.54 -20.42 -16.45
C CYS A 20 51.06 -20.76 -16.20
N ASP A 21 50.52 -21.91 -16.60
CA ASP A 21 51.01 -23.08 -17.32
C ASP A 21 49.74 -23.94 -17.53
N GLN A 22 49.39 -24.31 -18.76
CA GLN A 22 48.28 -25.23 -19.03
C GLN A 22 48.80 -26.36 -19.94
N PRO A 23 48.67 -27.64 -19.54
CA PRO A 23 49.21 -28.74 -20.32
C PRO A 23 48.34 -29.08 -21.53
N VAL A 24 49.00 -29.04 -22.69
CA VAL A 24 48.95 -29.95 -23.85
C VAL A 24 47.57 -30.43 -24.38
N GLU A 25 47.25 -29.93 -25.57
CA GLU A 25 46.29 -30.50 -26.51
C GLU A 25 46.77 -31.84 -27.09
N ALA A 26 45.83 -32.75 -27.37
CA ALA A 26 45.96 -33.71 -28.45
C ALA A 26 44.78 -33.50 -29.42
N PRO A 27 45.02 -33.38 -30.74
CA PRO A 27 43.97 -33.01 -31.69
C PRO A 27 43.26 -34.27 -32.20
N VAL A 28 41.93 -34.21 -32.30
CA VAL A 28 41.17 -35.10 -33.18
C VAL A 28 40.18 -34.27 -34.01
N ASP A 29 40.33 -34.44 -35.31
CA ASP A 29 39.62 -33.74 -36.39
C ASP A 29 38.09 -33.89 -36.35
N ALA A 30 37.46 -32.78 -36.77
CA ALA A 30 36.28 -32.68 -37.64
C ALA A 30 34.97 -33.43 -37.31
N ALA A 31 33.94 -32.67 -36.92
CA ALA A 31 32.55 -32.87 -37.38
C ALA A 31 31.67 -31.62 -37.11
N PRO A 32 30.69 -31.31 -37.98
CA PRO A 32 30.00 -30.03 -38.05
C PRO A 32 28.93 -29.81 -36.96
N THR A 33 28.72 -28.53 -36.63
CA THR A 33 27.73 -27.96 -35.71
C THR A 33 26.30 -28.47 -35.93
N ALA A 34 25.74 -29.11 -34.90
CA ALA A 34 24.29 -29.23 -34.72
C ALA A 34 23.80 -28.11 -33.78
N PRO A 35 22.69 -27.42 -34.08
CA PRO A 35 22.13 -26.40 -33.21
C PRO A 35 21.54 -27.04 -31.94
N VAL A 36 21.94 -26.53 -30.77
CA VAL A 36 21.33 -26.86 -29.48
C VAL A 36 19.92 -26.25 -29.47
N GLU A 37 18.89 -27.08 -29.51
CA GLU A 37 17.52 -26.67 -29.23
C GLU A 37 17.44 -26.18 -27.77
N VAL A 38 17.22 -24.87 -27.60
CA VAL A 38 16.87 -24.29 -26.31
C VAL A 38 15.42 -24.69 -26.01
N THR A 39 15.23 -25.71 -25.20
CA THR A 39 13.93 -25.96 -24.56
C THR A 39 13.62 -24.79 -23.64
N PRO A 40 12.50 -24.08 -23.81
CA PRO A 40 12.13 -23.02 -22.87
C PRO A 40 11.80 -23.66 -21.52
N ASP A 41 12.50 -23.22 -20.48
CA ASP A 41 12.16 -23.51 -19.09
C ASP A 41 10.66 -23.24 -18.89
N ALA A 42 9.95 -24.26 -18.41
CA ALA A 42 8.57 -24.14 -18.00
C ALA A 42 8.48 -23.03 -16.96
N ALA A 43 7.80 -21.94 -17.30
CA ALA A 43 7.45 -20.89 -16.35
C ALA A 43 6.56 -21.52 -15.26
N SER A 44 7.19 -21.91 -14.15
CA SER A 44 6.48 -22.21 -12.91
C SER A 44 6.00 -20.87 -12.35
N GLY A 45 4.93 -20.35 -12.95
CA GLY A 45 4.14 -19.27 -12.37
C GLY A 45 3.51 -19.80 -11.10
N ALA A 46 4.21 -19.64 -9.97
CA ALA A 46 3.52 -19.61 -8.70
C ALA A 46 2.55 -18.43 -8.82
N ASP A 47 1.25 -18.73 -8.86
CA ASP A 47 0.21 -17.73 -8.66
C ASP A 47 0.54 -17.04 -7.34
N ALA A 48 1.13 -15.86 -7.43
CA ALA A 48 1.34 -15.03 -6.27
C ALA A 48 -0.06 -14.70 -5.75
N VAL A 49 -0.44 -15.32 -4.63
CA VAL A 49 -1.60 -14.90 -3.86
C VAL A 49 -1.33 -13.44 -3.52
N THR A 50 -1.89 -12.53 -4.31
CA THR A 50 -1.88 -11.11 -3.99
C THR A 50 -2.62 -11.03 -2.66
N PRO A 51 -1.99 -10.58 -1.57
CA PRO A 51 -2.66 -10.53 -0.29
C PRO A 51 -3.93 -9.73 -0.48
N HIS A 52 -5.08 -10.37 -0.22
CA HIS A 52 -6.35 -9.68 -0.21
C HIS A 52 -6.23 -8.54 0.79
N ASN A 53 -6.45 -7.29 0.36
CA ASN A 53 -6.42 -6.15 1.28
C ASN A 53 -7.42 -6.46 2.41
N PRO A 54 -6.97 -6.55 3.68
CA PRO A 54 -7.82 -7.05 4.76
C PRO A 54 -9.00 -6.12 5.01
N PHE A 55 -8.98 -4.89 4.50
CA PHE A 55 -10.10 -3.96 4.63
C PHE A 55 -11.23 -4.21 3.62
N PHE A 56 -10.98 -4.95 2.54
CA PHE A 56 -12.01 -5.20 1.54
C PHE A 56 -13.12 -6.10 2.09
N GLY A 57 -14.36 -5.75 1.75
CA GLY A 57 -15.56 -6.43 2.21
C GLY A 57 -16.68 -5.47 2.58
N ALA A 58 -17.73 -6.06 3.16
CA ALA A 58 -18.88 -5.34 3.70
C ALA A 58 -18.71 -5.12 5.21
N TRP A 59 -19.11 -3.94 5.67
CA TRP A 59 -19.05 -3.58 7.09
C TRP A 59 -20.35 -2.92 7.54
N SER A 60 -20.79 -3.25 8.75
CA SER A 60 -22.00 -2.70 9.37
C SER A 60 -21.63 -1.95 10.64
N MET A 61 -22.15 -0.74 10.80
CA MET A 61 -21.94 0.05 12.01
C MET A 61 -22.56 -0.66 13.21
N ILE A 62 -21.78 -0.83 14.27
CA ILE A 62 -22.24 -1.42 15.55
C ILE A 62 -22.31 -0.38 16.67
N SER A 63 -21.58 0.72 16.53
CA SER A 63 -21.69 1.86 17.44
C SER A 63 -21.21 3.15 16.79
N ALA A 64 -21.75 4.27 17.26
CA ALA A 64 -21.23 5.60 17.04
C ALA A 64 -21.17 6.30 18.41
N LYS A 65 -20.04 6.94 18.72
CA LYS A 65 -19.81 7.62 20.01
C LYS A 65 -19.19 8.98 19.78
N VAL A 66 -19.58 9.97 20.58
CA VAL A 66 -18.88 11.26 20.62
C VAL A 66 -17.40 11.00 20.91
N ALA A 67 -16.55 11.63 20.10
CA ALA A 67 -15.13 11.39 20.12
C ALA A 67 -14.48 12.04 21.35
N PRO A 68 -13.38 11.46 21.89
CA PRO A 68 -12.72 11.97 23.08
C PRO A 68 -12.03 13.34 22.88
N TRP A 69 -11.90 13.79 21.63
CA TRP A 69 -11.34 15.09 21.27
C TRP A 69 -12.37 16.21 21.16
N TRP A 70 -13.67 15.90 21.28
CA TRP A 70 -14.69 16.94 21.32
C TRP A 70 -14.55 17.78 22.59
N ASP A 71 -14.55 19.10 22.44
CA ASP A 71 -14.24 20.03 23.53
C ASP A 71 -15.45 20.41 24.40
N GLY A 72 -16.60 19.77 24.15
CA GLY A 72 -17.84 20.02 24.87
C GLY A 72 -18.55 21.34 24.51
N LYS A 73 -18.08 22.05 23.47
CA LYS A 73 -18.66 23.33 23.08
C LYS A 73 -19.59 23.18 21.87
N GLY A 74 -20.69 23.92 21.92
CA GLY A 74 -21.71 23.94 20.87
C GLY A 74 -22.73 22.83 21.02
N GLU A 75 -23.35 22.46 19.90
CA GLU A 75 -24.24 21.30 19.83
C GLU A 75 -23.43 20.01 19.95
N GLU A 76 -23.95 19.03 20.69
CA GLU A 76 -23.30 17.73 20.84
C GLU A 76 -23.26 17.01 19.48
N PRO A 77 -22.09 16.51 19.05
CA PRO A 77 -21.96 15.80 17.78
C PRO A 77 -22.91 14.61 17.72
N ALA A 78 -23.75 14.58 16.69
CA ALA A 78 -24.63 13.48 16.40
C ALA A 78 -24.03 12.57 15.32
N ALA A 79 -24.27 11.27 15.43
CA ALA A 79 -23.92 10.34 14.37
C ALA A 79 -24.73 10.63 13.10
N ASP A 80 -24.06 10.65 11.95
CA ASP A 80 -24.72 10.78 10.66
C ASP A 80 -25.55 9.50 10.37
N PRO A 81 -26.88 9.61 10.21
CA PRO A 81 -27.74 8.46 9.94
C PRO A 81 -27.39 7.70 8.65
N ALA A 82 -26.68 8.32 7.70
CA ALA A 82 -26.24 7.64 6.47
C ALA A 82 -25.36 6.42 6.78
N PHE A 83 -24.54 6.48 7.85
CA PHE A 83 -23.70 5.37 8.30
C PHE A 83 -24.47 4.22 8.96
N GLY A 84 -25.80 4.37 9.15
CA GLY A 84 -26.68 3.25 9.48
C GLY A 84 -26.80 2.21 8.36
N THR A 85 -26.41 2.57 7.14
CA THR A 85 -26.31 1.63 6.01
C THR A 85 -24.99 0.87 6.02
N LYS A 86 -24.96 -0.28 5.34
CA LYS A 86 -23.75 -1.07 5.16
C LYS A 86 -22.77 -0.32 4.26
N ILE A 87 -21.50 -0.25 4.66
CA ILE A 87 -20.40 0.23 3.82
C ILE A 87 -19.76 -0.94 3.08
N ILE A 88 -19.31 -0.70 1.85
CA ILE A 88 -18.58 -1.67 1.03
C ILE A 88 -17.25 -1.04 0.63
N LEU A 89 -16.16 -1.64 1.10
CA LEU A 89 -14.81 -1.32 0.63
C LEU A 89 -14.43 -2.38 -0.41
N GLY A 90 -14.42 -2.00 -1.68
CA GLY A 90 -14.05 -2.89 -2.78
C GLY A 90 -12.82 -2.40 -3.52
N ALA A 91 -12.12 -3.31 -4.20
CA ALA A 91 -10.88 -2.99 -4.89
C ALA A 91 -11.01 -1.86 -5.92
N ASN A 92 -12.13 -1.84 -6.65
CA ASN A 92 -12.37 -0.92 -7.76
C ASN A 92 -13.61 -0.05 -7.56
N LYS A 93 -14.35 -0.22 -6.46
CA LYS A 93 -15.57 0.54 -6.20
C LYS A 93 -15.92 0.45 -4.73
N THR A 94 -16.43 1.55 -4.19
CA THR A 94 -16.98 1.60 -2.85
C THR A 94 -18.45 2.02 -2.87
N ALA A 95 -19.19 1.61 -1.85
CA ALA A 95 -20.59 1.95 -1.67
C ALA A 95 -20.90 2.18 -0.19
N GLY A 96 -22.02 2.86 0.09
CA GLY A 96 -22.41 3.28 1.44
C GLY A 96 -22.85 4.75 1.41
N PRO A 97 -22.62 5.50 2.50
CA PRO A 97 -22.81 6.96 2.55
C PRO A 97 -22.12 7.67 1.38
N ASP A 98 -22.64 8.83 0.98
CA ASP A 98 -22.13 9.58 -0.18
C ASP A 98 -20.63 9.87 -0.10
N ILE A 99 -20.10 10.17 1.09
CA ILE A 99 -18.67 10.41 1.32
C ILE A 99 -17.79 9.18 0.99
N LEU A 100 -18.37 7.97 1.05
CA LEU A 100 -17.71 6.71 0.72
C LEU A 100 -18.09 6.17 -0.66
N HIS A 101 -19.03 6.75 -1.39
CA HIS A 101 -19.33 6.31 -2.76
C HIS A 101 -18.22 6.76 -3.71
N CYS A 102 -17.53 5.80 -4.34
CA CYS A 102 -16.43 6.05 -5.27
C CYS A 102 -16.34 4.96 -6.35
N ASP A 103 -16.22 5.35 -7.61
CA ASP A 103 -16.07 4.43 -8.75
C ASP A 103 -14.61 4.05 -9.04
N ALA A 104 -13.63 4.76 -8.46
CA ALA A 104 -12.20 4.52 -8.63
C ALA A 104 -11.43 4.83 -7.33
N PRO A 105 -11.68 4.08 -6.23
CA PRO A 105 -11.03 4.33 -4.95
C PRO A 105 -9.54 4.03 -5.01
N LYS A 106 -8.76 4.80 -4.25
CA LYS A 106 -7.33 4.53 -4.02
C LYS A 106 -7.12 4.17 -2.55
N TYR A 107 -6.21 3.23 -2.32
CA TYR A 107 -5.91 2.72 -0.99
C TYR A 107 -4.43 2.74 -0.71
N THR A 108 -4.07 3.20 0.48
CA THR A 108 -2.74 3.00 1.07
C THR A 108 -2.91 2.32 2.41
N VAL A 109 -2.27 1.16 2.59
CA VAL A 109 -2.23 0.49 3.89
C VAL A 109 -0.92 0.84 4.58
N SER A 110 -1.02 1.31 5.82
CA SER A 110 0.12 1.72 6.63
C SER A 110 0.01 1.15 8.04
N ILE A 111 1.14 0.98 8.70
CA ILE A 111 1.19 0.76 10.15
C ILE A 111 1.41 2.13 10.79
N ILE A 112 0.51 2.50 11.70
CA ILE A 112 0.55 3.79 12.40
C ILE A 112 0.63 3.57 13.91
N SER A 113 1.01 4.63 14.64
CA SER A 113 1.02 4.60 16.11
C SER A 113 -0.27 5.18 16.69
N PRO A 114 -0.56 4.99 17.99
CA PRO A 114 -1.67 5.68 18.64
C PRO A 114 -1.65 7.20 18.47
N ARG A 115 -0.46 7.83 18.37
CA ARG A 115 -0.33 9.31 18.20
C ARG A 115 -0.88 9.83 16.89
N THR A 116 -1.02 8.96 15.89
CA THR A 116 -1.47 9.30 14.54
C THR A 116 -2.90 8.86 14.28
N LEU A 117 -3.51 8.09 15.19
CA LEU A 117 -4.92 7.72 15.10
C LEU A 117 -5.80 8.96 15.03
N PHE A 118 -6.81 8.90 14.16
CA PHE A 118 -7.81 9.96 13.98
C PHE A 118 -7.14 11.32 13.74
N GLU A 119 -6.18 11.34 12.81
CA GLU A 119 -5.39 12.51 12.43
C GLU A 119 -4.62 13.15 13.60
N GLY A 120 -4.37 12.37 14.66
CA GLY A 120 -3.66 12.82 15.86
C GLY A 120 -4.51 13.59 16.86
N ASN A 121 -5.84 13.53 16.76
CA ASN A 121 -6.73 14.28 17.65
C ASN A 121 -6.89 13.67 19.05
N LEU A 122 -6.43 12.44 19.31
CA LEU A 122 -6.56 11.81 20.64
C LEU A 122 -5.82 12.63 21.73
N PRO A 123 -6.50 13.07 22.82
CA PRO A 123 -5.85 13.87 23.86
C PRO A 123 -4.77 13.12 24.65
N ASP A 124 -4.98 11.84 24.95
CA ASP A 124 -4.00 10.92 25.53
C ASP A 124 -3.90 9.69 24.61
N PRO A 125 -3.05 9.74 23.57
CA PRO A 125 -3.09 8.75 22.49
C PRO A 125 -2.96 7.30 22.97
N GLY A 126 -2.07 7.04 23.93
CA GLY A 126 -1.85 5.67 24.43
C GLY A 126 -3.04 5.16 25.24
N LYS A 127 -3.52 5.97 26.18
CA LYS A 127 -4.68 5.63 27.00
C LYS A 127 -5.95 5.50 26.17
N ASN A 128 -6.24 6.50 25.32
CA ASN A 128 -7.45 6.51 24.51
C ASN A 128 -7.46 5.38 23.48
N ALA A 129 -6.33 5.04 22.84
CA ALA A 129 -6.28 3.88 21.95
C ALA A 129 -6.57 2.57 22.69
N THR A 130 -6.05 2.42 23.91
CA THR A 130 -6.35 1.24 24.77
C THR A 130 -7.84 1.18 25.12
N GLU A 131 -8.44 2.30 25.51
CA GLU A 131 -9.88 2.40 25.83
C GLU A 131 -10.78 2.14 24.61
N LEU A 132 -10.31 2.49 23.40
CA LEU A 132 -10.98 2.18 22.13
C LEU A 132 -10.81 0.72 21.70
N GLY A 133 -9.97 -0.06 22.40
CA GLY A 133 -9.82 -1.51 22.18
C GLY A 133 -8.61 -1.92 21.35
N PHE A 134 -7.74 -0.98 20.95
CA PHE A 134 -6.49 -1.31 20.27
C PHE A 134 -5.54 -2.02 21.25
N LYS A 135 -5.06 -3.20 20.86
CA LYS A 135 -4.19 -4.06 21.69
C LYS A 135 -2.71 -3.89 21.40
N SER A 136 -2.36 -3.16 20.35
CA SER A 136 -1.00 -2.94 19.86
C SER A 136 -0.74 -1.45 19.64
N SER A 137 0.52 -1.05 19.77
CA SER A 137 1.00 0.28 19.35
C SER A 137 1.30 0.36 17.85
N GLU A 138 1.25 -0.76 17.15
CA GLU A 138 1.31 -0.86 15.70
C GLU A 138 -0.09 -1.16 15.19
N ILE A 139 -0.71 -0.16 14.57
CA ILE A 139 -2.11 -0.21 14.15
C ILE A 139 -2.16 -0.19 12.63
N THR A 140 -2.58 -1.29 12.04
CA THR A 140 -2.85 -1.37 10.61
C THR A 140 -4.02 -0.43 10.28
N THR A 141 -3.79 0.48 9.35
CA THR A 141 -4.78 1.49 8.92
C THR A 141 -4.80 1.54 7.41
N VAL A 142 -5.99 1.57 6.81
CA VAL A 142 -6.13 1.93 5.40
C VAL A 142 -6.57 3.37 5.27
N ASN A 143 -5.83 4.13 4.48
CA ASN A 143 -6.27 5.41 3.95
C ASN A 143 -7.05 5.15 2.66
N PHE A 144 -8.34 5.46 2.67
CA PHE A 144 -9.21 5.50 1.50
C PHE A 144 -9.15 6.90 0.90
N ARG A 145 -8.97 6.99 -0.42
CA ARG A 145 -9.08 8.25 -1.16
C ARG A 145 -10.01 8.12 -2.35
N CYS A 146 -10.81 9.15 -2.56
CA CYS A 146 -11.68 9.28 -3.73
C CYS A 146 -11.60 10.70 -4.27
N SER A 147 -11.28 10.83 -5.57
CA SER A 147 -11.24 12.13 -6.25
C SER A 147 -12.11 12.06 -7.51
N GLU A 148 -13.40 12.38 -7.36
CA GLU A 148 -14.43 12.24 -8.41
C GLU A 148 -15.46 13.36 -8.33
N ASN A 149 -15.94 13.84 -9.48
CA ASN A 149 -17.02 14.84 -9.57
C ASN A 149 -16.78 16.08 -8.66
N SER A 150 -15.56 16.62 -8.68
CA SER A 150 -15.10 17.75 -7.85
C SER A 150 -14.99 17.49 -6.34
N ARG A 151 -15.26 16.26 -5.87
CA ARG A 151 -14.99 15.85 -4.49
C ARG A 151 -13.56 15.34 -4.39
N ASP A 152 -12.87 15.69 -3.31
CA ASP A 152 -11.61 15.07 -2.91
C ASP A 152 -11.74 14.65 -1.44
N VAL A 153 -11.83 13.35 -1.22
CA VAL A 153 -12.09 12.73 0.08
C VAL A 153 -10.90 11.87 0.45
N SER A 154 -10.47 11.96 1.71
CA SER A 154 -9.48 11.08 2.33
C SER A 154 -10.01 10.67 3.70
N LEU A 155 -10.12 9.37 3.96
CA LEU A 155 -10.62 8.83 5.23
C LEU A 155 -9.73 7.69 5.69
N ASP A 156 -9.41 7.68 6.98
CA ASP A 156 -8.60 6.63 7.60
C ASP A 156 -9.47 5.64 8.37
N PHE A 157 -9.28 4.36 8.08
CA PHE A 157 -9.92 3.26 8.77
C PHE A 157 -8.87 2.45 9.54
N PRO A 158 -8.61 2.77 10.82
CA PRO A 158 -7.78 1.93 11.67
C PRO A 158 -8.50 0.63 12.01
N MET A 159 -7.75 -0.47 12.00
CA MET A 159 -8.22 -1.81 12.32
C MET A 159 -7.91 -2.16 13.78
N ILE A 160 -8.93 -2.58 14.53
CA ILE A 160 -8.76 -3.15 15.87
C ILE A 160 -8.35 -4.62 15.79
N ASP A 161 -9.06 -5.36 14.92
CA ASP A 161 -8.83 -6.75 14.55
C ASP A 161 -9.43 -7.01 13.16
N ASP A 162 -9.24 -8.22 12.62
CA ASP A 162 -9.65 -8.59 11.26
C ASP A 162 -11.13 -8.36 10.94
N ASP A 163 -11.99 -8.23 11.96
CA ASP A 163 -13.43 -8.07 11.85
C ASP A 163 -13.96 -6.75 12.41
N THR A 164 -13.08 -5.84 12.85
CA THR A 164 -13.47 -4.56 13.45
C THR A 164 -12.60 -3.40 12.96
N ILE A 165 -13.24 -2.40 12.38
CA ILE A 165 -12.60 -1.14 11.95
C ILE A 165 -13.31 0.06 12.57
N MET A 166 -12.60 1.19 12.64
CA MET A 166 -13.15 2.46 13.10
C MET A 166 -13.02 3.55 12.04
N LEU A 167 -13.82 4.60 12.16
CA LEU A 167 -13.70 5.85 11.43
C LEU A 167 -13.92 7.01 12.40
N GLY A 168 -13.03 8.00 12.40
CA GLY A 168 -13.28 9.28 13.05
C GLY A 168 -13.78 10.28 12.01
N LEU A 169 -14.96 10.86 12.23
CA LEU A 169 -15.54 11.87 11.35
C LEU A 169 -16.47 12.78 12.16
N ASP A 170 -16.38 14.09 11.96
CA ASP A 170 -17.25 15.11 12.57
C ASP A 170 -17.42 14.95 14.10
N ASN A 171 -16.30 14.73 14.80
CA ASN A 171 -16.26 14.51 16.25
C ASN A 171 -17.05 13.27 16.74
N VAL A 172 -17.26 12.29 15.85
CA VAL A 172 -17.85 10.99 16.15
C VAL A 172 -16.88 9.89 15.75
N ILE A 173 -16.72 8.89 16.61
CA ILE A 173 -16.06 7.63 16.28
C ILE A 173 -17.15 6.62 15.92
N TYR A 174 -17.13 6.19 14.67
CA TYR A 174 -17.93 5.08 14.16
C TYR A 174 -17.13 3.79 14.29
N THR A 175 -17.77 2.73 14.77
CA THR A 175 -17.18 1.38 14.83
C THR A 175 -18.01 0.46 13.97
N PHE A 176 -17.33 -0.28 13.10
CA PHE A 176 -17.96 -1.21 12.17
C PHE A 176 -17.46 -2.61 12.43
N THR A 177 -18.35 -3.58 12.29
CA THR A 177 -17.99 -5.00 12.23
C THR A 177 -18.15 -5.52 10.82
N ARG A 178 -17.31 -6.50 10.45
CA ARG A 178 -17.41 -7.16 9.16
C ARG A 178 -18.74 -7.90 9.05
N THR A 179 -19.43 -7.71 7.92
CA THR A 179 -20.56 -8.56 7.58
C THR A 179 -20.06 -9.86 6.96
N ARG A 180 -20.36 -10.99 7.59
CA ARG A 180 -20.21 -12.32 6.97
C ARG A 180 -21.49 -12.65 6.20
N ALA A 181 -21.34 -13.26 5.02
CA ALA A 181 -22.45 -13.78 4.22
C ALA A 181 -22.94 -15.12 4.78
#